data_AF-A0A4U5QM79-F1
#
_entry.id   AF-A0A4U5QM79-F1
#
_cell.length_a   1.000
_cell.length_b   1.000
_cell.length_c   1.000
_cell.angle_alpha   90.00
_cell.angle_beta   90.00
_cell.angle_gamma   90.00
#
_symmetry.space_group_name_H-M   'P 1'
#
loop_
_entity.id
_entity.type
_entity.pdbx_description
1 polymer ?
#
loop_
_entity_poly.entity_id
_entity_poly.type
_entity_poly.pdbx_seq_one_letter_code
_entity_poly.pdbx_strand_id
1 'polypeptide(L)'
;MPLFNKSNQEVVDRVFDRIDDGTRTASAIIWNSLSCLEQAICDKFKSEIVAPMFPIGPLHKHSNAALSSFLSEEQSCISWLDTQRSNSVIYVSIGSLVMITENELAEMAWGLANSGQPFLWLERLERGNIEDFIRRLMAGDEGKQTKMRAMQLKEKIDVSIREGGSSHESVVNLIAFINLLLSC
;
A
#
# COMPACT_ATOMS: atom_id res chain seq x y z
N MET A 1 -5.47 -9.39 3.50
CA MET A 1 -6.05 -10.11 2.34
C MET A 1 -6.05 -11.60 2.67
N PRO A 2 -7.09 -12.38 2.36
CA PRO A 2 -7.07 -13.83 2.63
C PRO A 2 -5.97 -14.55 1.85
N LEU A 3 -5.37 -15.58 2.46
CA LEU A 3 -4.37 -16.43 1.82
C LEU A 3 -5.05 -17.55 1.03
N PHE A 4 -5.25 -17.29 -0.26
CA PHE A 4 -5.77 -18.28 -1.20
C PHE A 4 -4.74 -19.37 -1.49
N ASN A 5 -4.95 -20.55 -0.93
CA ASN A 5 -4.18 -21.73 -1.31
C ASN A 5 -4.58 -22.16 -2.73
N LYS A 6 -3.64 -22.04 -3.68
CA LYS A 6 -3.84 -22.37 -5.11
C LYS A 6 -4.13 -23.85 -5.38
N SER A 7 -4.09 -24.71 -4.36
CA SER A 7 -4.45 -26.13 -4.48
C SER A 7 -5.94 -26.39 -4.70
N ASN A 8 -6.83 -25.41 -4.46
CA ASN A 8 -8.27 -25.58 -4.63
C ASN A 8 -8.90 -24.38 -5.37
N GLN A 9 -8.86 -24.43 -6.70
CA GLN A 9 -9.39 -23.37 -7.57
C GLN A 9 -10.87 -23.09 -7.31
N GLU A 10 -11.71 -24.11 -7.09
CA GLU A 10 -13.14 -23.90 -6.80
C GLU A 10 -13.39 -23.07 -5.53
N VAL A 11 -12.53 -23.18 -4.50
CA VAL A 11 -12.64 -22.35 -3.29
C VAL A 11 -12.23 -20.91 -3.57
N VAL A 12 -11.28 -20.69 -4.48
CA VAL A 12 -10.86 -19.37 -4.93
C VAL A 12 -11.98 -18.71 -5.75
N ASP A 13 -12.53 -19.43 -6.73
CA ASP A 13 -13.61 -18.96 -7.61
C ASP A 13 -14.86 -18.60 -6.79
N ARG A 14 -15.34 -19.50 -5.91
CA ARG A 14 -16.50 -19.25 -5.03
C ARG A 14 -16.32 -18.06 -4.06
N VAL A 15 -15.08 -17.63 -3.80
CA VAL A 15 -14.82 -16.41 -3.02
C VAL A 15 -14.80 -15.18 -3.92
N PHE A 16 -14.27 -15.27 -5.15
CA PHE A 16 -14.39 -14.18 -6.12
C PHE A 16 -15.84 -13.91 -6.54
N ASP A 17 -16.64 -14.94 -6.78
CA ASP A 17 -18.08 -14.81 -7.06
C ASP A 17 -18.81 -14.02 -5.96
N ARG A 18 -18.51 -14.35 -4.69
CA ARG A 18 -19.06 -13.66 -3.51
C ARG A 18 -18.54 -12.23 -3.35
N ILE A 19 -17.34 -11.93 -3.82
CA ILE A 19 -16.80 -10.57 -3.82
C ILE A 19 -17.47 -9.73 -4.91
N ASP A 20 -17.68 -10.27 -6.13
CA ASP A 20 -18.37 -9.55 -7.20
C ASP A 20 -19.86 -9.32 -6.85
N ASP A 21 -20.58 -10.35 -6.39
CA ASP A 21 -21.97 -10.23 -5.92
C ASP A 21 -22.11 -9.22 -4.77
N GLY A 22 -21.26 -9.33 -3.73
CA GLY A 22 -21.23 -8.38 -2.62
C GLY A 22 -20.83 -6.96 -3.02
N THR A 23 -20.06 -6.79 -4.10
CA THR A 23 -19.70 -5.47 -4.65
C THR A 23 -20.83 -4.89 -5.49
N ARG A 24 -21.55 -5.70 -6.27
CA ARG A 24 -22.69 -5.28 -7.10
C ARG A 24 -23.95 -4.96 -6.29
N THR A 25 -24.14 -5.64 -5.17
CA THR A 25 -25.30 -5.47 -4.27
C THR A 25 -25.08 -4.43 -3.16
N ALA A 26 -23.85 -3.91 -3.00
CA ALA A 26 -23.54 -2.89 -2.00
C ALA A 26 -24.25 -1.56 -2.27
N SER A 27 -24.77 -0.93 -1.22
CA SER A 27 -25.38 0.41 -1.30
C SER A 27 -24.36 1.53 -1.56
N ALA A 28 -23.08 1.30 -1.25
CA ALA A 28 -21.94 2.20 -1.47
C ALA A 28 -20.63 1.43 -1.35
N ILE A 29 -19.57 1.93 -1.99
CA ILE A 29 -18.24 1.31 -1.99
C ILE A 29 -17.21 2.31 -1.47
N ILE A 30 -16.58 1.99 -0.33
CA ILE A 30 -15.51 2.79 0.25
C ILE A 30 -14.16 2.27 -0.27
N TRP A 31 -13.40 3.11 -0.96
CA TRP A 31 -12.16 2.73 -1.65
C TRP A 31 -10.95 3.39 -0.98
N ASN A 32 -10.03 2.60 -0.42
CA ASN A 32 -8.83 3.08 0.28
C ASN A 32 -7.69 3.43 -0.70
N SER A 33 -7.95 4.39 -1.59
CA SER A 33 -6.99 4.94 -2.55
C SER A 33 -7.44 6.32 -3.05
N LEU A 34 -6.75 6.86 -4.05
CA LEU A 34 -7.00 8.17 -4.64
C LEU A 34 -7.35 8.07 -6.12
N SER A 35 -8.30 8.89 -6.57
CA SER A 35 -8.58 9.07 -8.00
C SER A 35 -7.33 9.49 -8.78
N CYS A 36 -6.48 10.37 -8.22
CA CYS A 36 -5.24 10.80 -8.87
C CYS A 36 -4.15 9.71 -8.97
N LEU A 37 -4.35 8.55 -8.35
CA LEU A 37 -3.46 7.37 -8.43
C LEU A 37 -4.04 6.31 -9.37
N GLU A 38 -5.35 6.06 -9.32
CA GLU A 38 -6.02 4.94 -10.00
C GLU A 38 -7.09 5.36 -11.02
N GLN A 39 -7.06 6.61 -11.52
CA GLN A 39 -8.10 7.24 -12.35
C GLN A 39 -8.75 6.31 -13.39
N ALA A 40 -7.96 5.60 -14.20
CA ALA A 40 -8.48 4.71 -15.25
C ALA A 40 -9.25 3.50 -14.70
N ILE A 41 -8.86 2.99 -13.53
CA ILE A 41 -9.61 1.94 -12.81
C ILE A 41 -10.89 2.54 -12.24
N CYS A 42 -10.80 3.72 -11.59
CA CYS A 42 -11.95 4.41 -11.03
C CYS A 42 -13.03 4.72 -12.09
N ASP A 43 -12.63 5.14 -13.29
CA ASP A 43 -13.57 5.48 -14.36
C ASP A 43 -14.18 4.23 -15.02
N LYS A 44 -13.42 3.13 -15.15
CA LYS A 44 -14.00 1.82 -15.52
C LYS A 44 -15.02 1.36 -14.48
N PHE A 45 -14.68 1.44 -13.20
CA PHE A 45 -15.52 0.98 -12.10
C PHE A 45 -16.87 1.72 -12.05
N LYS A 46 -16.86 3.05 -12.24
CA LYS A 46 -18.08 3.88 -12.40
C LYS A 46 -18.97 3.49 -13.59
N SER A 47 -18.42 2.80 -14.61
CA SER A 47 -19.18 2.35 -15.78
C SER A 47 -19.75 0.93 -15.65
N GLU A 48 -19.21 0.12 -14.72
CA GLU A 48 -19.57 -1.29 -14.55
C GLU A 48 -20.37 -1.57 -13.27
N ILE A 49 -20.42 -0.62 -12.33
CA ILE A 49 -21.08 -0.74 -11.01
C ILE A 49 -21.95 0.50 -10.74
N VAL A 50 -23.19 0.26 -10.32
CA VAL A 50 -24.21 1.29 -10.06
C VAL A 50 -24.04 1.97 -8.69
N ALA A 51 -23.39 1.29 -7.74
CA ALA A 51 -23.19 1.77 -6.38
C ALA A 51 -22.23 2.98 -6.35
N PRO A 52 -22.52 4.04 -5.57
CA PRO A 52 -21.62 5.19 -5.43
C PRO A 52 -20.31 4.77 -4.77
N MET A 53 -19.18 5.16 -5.39
CA MET A 53 -17.83 4.86 -4.92
C MET A 53 -17.15 6.09 -4.34
N PHE A 54 -16.59 5.95 -3.14
CA PHE A 54 -15.96 7.01 -2.36
C PHE A 54 -14.45 6.72 -2.15
N PRO A 55 -13.55 7.29 -2.98
CA PRO A 55 -12.10 7.13 -2.83
C PRO A 55 -11.56 8.04 -1.72
N ILE A 56 -11.64 7.54 -0.48
CA ILE A 56 -11.25 8.25 0.77
C ILE A 56 -9.83 7.92 1.25
N GLY A 57 -8.98 7.41 0.36
CA GLY A 57 -7.62 7.00 0.72
C GLY A 57 -6.62 8.17 0.78
N PRO A 58 -5.39 7.89 1.23
CA PRO A 58 -4.96 6.66 1.90
C PRO A 58 -5.27 6.73 3.41
N LEU A 59 -6.02 5.76 3.94
CA LEU A 59 -6.53 5.78 5.33
C LEU A 59 -5.45 5.88 6.42
N HIS A 60 -4.21 5.48 6.14
CA HIS A 60 -3.07 5.66 7.06
C HIS A 60 -2.66 7.13 7.28
N LYS A 61 -3.23 8.08 6.53
CA LYS A 61 -3.13 9.53 6.78
C LYS A 61 -4.30 10.08 7.60
N HIS A 62 -5.41 9.35 7.71
CA HIS A 62 -6.62 9.72 8.44
C HIS A 62 -6.70 9.07 9.83
N SER A 63 -5.98 7.98 10.06
CA SER A 63 -5.91 7.27 11.34
C SER A 63 -4.49 6.79 11.63
N ASN A 64 -4.09 6.79 12.91
CA ASN A 64 -2.80 6.24 13.33
C ASN A 64 -2.85 4.71 13.34
N ALA A 65 -2.15 4.08 12.40
CA ALA A 65 -2.08 2.63 12.26
C ALA A 65 -1.51 1.91 13.50
N ALA A 66 -0.74 2.58 14.35
CA ALA A 66 -0.24 2.05 15.62
C ALA A 66 -1.38 1.56 16.55
N LEU A 67 -2.58 2.17 16.47
CA LEU A 67 -3.76 1.74 17.24
C LEU A 67 -4.31 0.37 16.80
N SER A 68 -3.72 -0.25 15.79
CA SER A 68 -4.08 -1.58 15.26
C SER A 68 -2.90 -2.56 15.21
N SER A 69 -1.76 -2.23 15.83
CA SER A 69 -0.61 -3.15 15.89
C SER A 69 -0.87 -4.29 16.88
N PHE A 70 -0.46 -5.51 16.50
CA PHE A 70 -0.44 -6.68 17.38
C PHE A 70 0.92 -6.87 18.09
N LEU A 71 1.82 -5.90 17.95
CA LEU A 71 3.23 -5.98 18.37
C LEU A 71 3.66 -4.66 19.01
N SER A 72 4.54 -4.74 20.01
CA SER A 72 5.18 -3.59 20.64
C SER A 72 6.12 -2.84 19.69
N GLU A 73 6.13 -1.51 19.75
CA GLU A 73 6.98 -0.66 18.92
C GLU A 73 8.44 -0.66 19.39
N GLU A 74 9.32 -1.31 18.63
CA GLU A 74 10.77 -1.33 18.88
C GLU A 74 11.44 -0.04 18.41
N GLN A 75 11.37 0.99 19.25
CA GLN A 75 11.96 2.31 19.00
C GLN A 75 13.50 2.29 18.85
N SER A 76 14.15 1.19 19.24
CA SER A 76 15.60 0.97 19.11
C SER A 76 16.12 1.13 17.67
N CYS A 77 15.30 0.81 16.66
CA CYS A 77 15.70 0.99 15.26
C CYS A 77 15.76 2.47 14.82
N ILE A 78 14.98 3.36 15.45
CA ILE A 78 14.90 4.78 15.09
C ILE A 78 16.17 5.52 15.52
N SER A 79 16.68 5.27 16.72
CA SER A 79 17.94 5.87 17.18
C SER A 79 19.16 5.39 16.37
N TRP A 80 19.08 4.22 15.73
CA TRP A 80 20.06 3.81 14.72
C TRP A 80 19.89 4.60 13.42
N LEU A 81 18.66 4.77 12.90
CA LEU A 81 18.39 5.55 11.68
C LEU A 81 18.90 7.00 11.80
N ASP A 82 18.76 7.63 12.97
CA ASP A 82 19.22 9.00 13.25
C ASP A 82 20.75 9.17 13.12
N THR A 83 21.53 8.08 13.17
CA THR A 83 22.99 8.12 12.94
C THR A 83 23.38 8.07 11.46
N GLN A 84 22.43 7.77 10.56
CA GLN A 84 22.69 7.50 9.14
C GLN A 84 22.55 8.77 8.29
N ARG A 85 23.14 8.76 7.09
CA ARG A 85 23.00 9.89 6.16
C ARG A 85 21.57 9.95 5.60
N SER A 86 21.03 11.14 5.45
CA SER A 86 19.68 11.33 4.93
C SER A 86 19.51 10.64 3.56
N ASN A 87 18.58 9.68 3.47
CA ASN A 87 18.33 8.83 2.30
C ASN A 87 19.42 7.78 1.95
N SER A 88 20.35 7.42 2.86
CA SER A 88 21.30 6.31 2.58
C SER A 88 20.80 4.94 2.98
N VAL A 89 19.75 4.84 3.79
CA VAL A 89 19.26 3.56 4.33
C VAL A 89 18.20 2.92 3.44
N ILE A 90 18.35 1.63 3.16
CA ILE A 90 17.31 0.80 2.55
C ILE A 90 16.37 0.29 3.65
N TYR A 91 15.07 0.54 3.54
CA TYR A 91 14.07 -0.16 4.36
C TYR A 91 13.57 -1.40 3.60
N VAL A 92 13.62 -2.57 4.23
CA VAL A 92 13.17 -3.84 3.67
C VAL A 92 12.08 -4.44 4.56
N SER A 93 10.90 -4.66 3.98
CA SER A 93 9.82 -5.45 4.58
C SER A 93 8.90 -5.95 3.48
N ILE A 94 8.50 -7.22 3.56
CA ILE A 94 7.69 -7.89 2.52
C ILE A 94 6.22 -8.08 2.95
N GLY A 95 5.84 -7.45 4.07
CA GLY A 95 4.47 -7.52 4.62
C GLY A 95 4.19 -8.83 5.35
N SER A 96 3.14 -8.83 6.17
CA SER A 96 2.91 -9.82 7.24
C SER A 96 2.38 -11.20 6.83
N LEU A 97 2.06 -11.41 5.54
CA LEU A 97 1.29 -12.58 5.07
C LEU A 97 2.00 -13.45 4.01
N VAL A 98 3.17 -13.04 3.52
CA VAL A 98 3.87 -13.74 2.44
C VAL A 98 4.98 -14.64 3.06
N MET A 99 5.50 -15.62 2.31
CA MET A 99 6.33 -16.76 2.78
C MET A 99 7.57 -16.93 1.89
N ILE A 100 8.77 -17.14 2.47
CA ILE A 100 10.07 -17.23 1.78
C ILE A 100 10.75 -18.57 1.98
N THR A 101 11.48 -18.99 0.97
CA THR A 101 12.47 -20.08 1.05
C THR A 101 13.78 -19.59 1.65
N GLU A 102 14.52 -20.48 2.34
CA GLU A 102 15.85 -20.14 2.89
C GLU A 102 16.82 -19.64 1.81
N ASN A 103 16.69 -20.13 0.57
CA ASN A 103 17.49 -19.69 -0.57
C ASN A 103 17.20 -18.23 -0.98
N GLU A 104 15.94 -17.83 -1.14
CA GLU A 104 15.64 -16.43 -1.51
C GLU A 104 15.89 -15.45 -0.37
N LEU A 105 15.84 -15.93 0.88
CA LEU A 105 16.31 -15.16 2.04
C LEU A 105 17.83 -14.94 1.97
N ALA A 106 18.60 -15.97 1.61
CA ALA A 106 20.05 -15.88 1.45
C ALA A 106 20.45 -14.97 0.27
N GLU A 107 19.80 -15.08 -0.89
CA GLU A 107 20.05 -14.20 -2.05
C GLU A 107 19.74 -12.72 -1.74
N MET A 108 18.67 -12.44 -0.97
CA MET A 108 18.38 -11.10 -0.48
C MET A 108 19.46 -10.60 0.49
N ALA A 109 19.93 -11.43 1.42
CA ALA A 109 21.01 -11.09 2.35
C ALA A 109 22.33 -10.82 1.62
N TRP A 110 22.69 -11.63 0.63
CA TRP A 110 23.85 -11.42 -0.23
C TRP A 110 23.73 -10.13 -1.06
N GLY A 111 22.59 -9.90 -1.73
CA GLY A 111 22.37 -8.68 -2.50
C GLY A 111 22.40 -7.40 -1.65
N LEU A 112 21.87 -7.46 -0.41
CA LEU A 112 21.99 -6.39 0.57
C LEU A 112 23.45 -6.14 0.99
N ALA A 113 24.19 -7.19 1.34
CA ALA A 113 25.60 -7.09 1.71
C ALA A 113 26.49 -6.55 0.56
N ASN A 114 26.32 -7.09 -0.65
CA ASN A 114 27.06 -6.69 -1.85
C ASN A 114 26.76 -5.24 -2.28
N SER A 115 25.58 -4.70 -1.93
CA SER A 115 25.21 -3.31 -2.25
C SER A 115 26.07 -2.25 -1.53
N GLY A 116 26.71 -2.61 -0.41
CA GLY A 116 27.44 -1.68 0.44
C GLY A 116 26.60 -0.57 1.09
N GLN A 117 25.27 -0.65 1.04
CA GLN A 117 24.36 0.31 1.67
C GLN A 117 23.97 -0.14 3.09
N PRO A 118 23.77 0.78 4.04
CA PRO A 118 23.12 0.44 5.31
C PRO A 118 21.65 0.08 5.04
N PHE A 119 21.13 -0.92 5.76
CA PHE A 119 19.75 -1.38 5.61
C PHE A 119 19.09 -1.67 6.96
N LEU A 120 17.78 -1.43 7.03
CA LEU A 120 16.90 -1.83 8.11
C LEU A 120 15.90 -2.85 7.54
N TRP A 121 16.02 -4.10 7.97
CA TRP A 121 15.20 -5.20 7.45
C TRP A 121 14.29 -5.73 8.56
N LEU A 122 12.99 -5.48 8.43
CA LEU A 122 11.97 -6.19 9.19
C LEU A 122 11.74 -7.52 8.49
N GLU A 123 12.33 -8.58 9.06
CA GLU A 123 12.35 -9.91 8.49
C GLU A 123 10.93 -10.47 8.35
N ARG A 124 10.33 -10.22 7.18
CA ARG A 124 9.25 -11.01 6.59
C ARG A 124 9.60 -11.23 5.10
N LEU A 125 8.75 -11.97 4.41
CA LEU A 125 9.08 -13.01 3.42
C LEU A 125 8.10 -12.79 2.23
N GLU A 126 8.27 -12.86 0.90
CA GLU A 126 9.25 -13.21 -0.18
C GLU A 126 8.92 -12.32 -1.40
N ARG A 127 9.84 -11.85 -2.27
CA ARG A 127 10.31 -12.55 -3.48
C ARG A 127 11.17 -11.63 -4.37
N GLY A 128 12.12 -12.17 -5.12
CA GLY A 128 12.68 -11.53 -6.32
C GLY A 128 14.21 -11.54 -6.45
N ASN A 129 14.72 -11.07 -7.60
CA ASN A 129 16.15 -10.81 -7.81
C ASN A 129 16.49 -9.39 -7.34
N ILE A 130 17.42 -9.28 -6.39
CA ILE A 130 17.48 -8.13 -5.46
C ILE A 130 18.77 -7.30 -5.58
N GLU A 131 19.93 -7.87 -5.92
CA GLU A 131 21.19 -7.11 -5.98
C GLU A 131 21.13 -5.98 -7.03
N ASP A 132 20.82 -6.33 -8.29
CA ASP A 132 20.65 -5.34 -9.37
C ASP A 132 19.57 -4.31 -9.03
N PHE A 133 18.47 -4.74 -8.42
CA PHE A 133 17.36 -3.86 -8.04
C PHE A 133 17.80 -2.82 -7.01
N ILE A 134 18.44 -3.24 -5.92
CA ILE A 134 18.99 -2.34 -4.90
C ILE A 134 20.00 -1.38 -5.52
N ARG A 135 20.92 -1.90 -6.34
CA ARG A 135 22.00 -1.11 -6.94
C ARG A 135 21.44 -0.02 -7.87
N ARG A 136 20.43 -0.35 -8.67
CA ARG A 136 19.70 0.58 -9.55
C ARG A 136 18.87 1.60 -8.76
N LEU A 137 18.24 1.19 -7.66
CA LEU A 137 17.41 2.05 -6.81
C LEU A 137 18.23 3.07 -6.00
N MET A 138 19.38 2.66 -5.46
CA MET A 138 20.18 3.47 -4.54
C MET A 138 21.27 4.30 -5.23
N ALA A 139 21.91 3.74 -6.28
CA ALA A 139 23.02 4.40 -6.97
C ALA A 139 22.73 4.78 -8.43
N GLY A 140 21.76 4.13 -9.08
CA GLY A 140 21.39 4.37 -10.49
C GLY A 140 20.55 5.64 -10.70
N ASP A 141 20.57 6.15 -11.94
CA ASP A 141 19.74 7.30 -12.33
C ASP A 141 18.24 6.96 -12.37
N GLU A 142 17.89 5.70 -12.65
CA GLU A 142 16.53 5.17 -12.46
C GLU A 142 16.04 5.33 -11.02
N GLY A 143 16.92 5.08 -10.04
CA GLY A 143 16.65 5.29 -8.61
C GLY A 143 16.37 6.76 -8.29
N LYS A 144 17.19 7.68 -8.80
CA LYS A 144 16.98 9.13 -8.68
C LYS A 144 15.65 9.56 -9.29
N GLN A 145 15.31 9.05 -10.48
CA GLN A 145 14.06 9.35 -11.17
C GLN A 145 12.83 8.74 -10.45
N THR A 146 12.97 7.54 -9.87
CA THR A 146 11.93 6.88 -9.08
C THR A 146 11.66 7.64 -7.78
N LYS A 147 12.72 8.07 -7.09
CA LYS A 147 12.65 8.93 -5.91
C LYS A 147 11.96 10.27 -6.21
N MET A 148 12.29 10.92 -7.33
CA MET A 148 11.63 12.15 -7.78
C MET A 148 10.12 11.93 -8.03
N ARG A 149 9.74 10.85 -8.70
CA ARG A 149 8.33 10.49 -8.93
C ARG A 149 7.60 10.18 -7.62
N ALA A 150 8.25 9.51 -6.67
CA ALA A 150 7.69 9.25 -5.34
C ALA A 150 7.46 10.54 -4.53
N MET A 151 8.37 11.52 -4.63
CA MET A 151 8.19 12.84 -4.02
C MET A 151 7.02 13.62 -4.64
N GLN A 152 6.91 13.65 -5.98
CA GLN A 152 5.78 14.24 -6.69
C GLN A 152 4.45 13.54 -6.38
N LEU A 153 4.47 12.21 -6.20
CA LEU A 153 3.28 11.45 -5.79
C LEU A 153 2.89 11.76 -4.34
N LYS A 154 3.85 11.89 -3.41
CA LYS A 154 3.59 12.32 -2.04
C LYS A 154 2.91 13.70 -2.01
N GLU A 155 3.41 14.66 -2.79
CA GLU A 155 2.81 15.99 -2.92
C GLU A 155 1.36 15.91 -3.43
N LYS A 156 1.09 15.12 -4.47
CA LYS A 156 -0.29 14.87 -4.95
C LYS A 156 -1.19 14.21 -3.92
N ILE A 157 -0.67 13.27 -3.13
CA ILE A 157 -1.39 12.63 -2.02
C ILE A 157 -1.77 13.69 -0.98
N ASP A 158 -0.81 14.48 -0.51
CA ASP A 158 -1.02 15.51 0.52
C ASP A 158 -1.96 16.63 0.03
N VAL A 159 -1.93 16.98 -1.26
CA VAL A 159 -2.88 17.90 -1.92
C VAL A 159 -4.29 17.31 -2.09
N SER A 160 -4.43 15.98 -2.14
CA SER A 160 -5.74 15.31 -2.26
C SER A 160 -6.45 15.12 -0.92
N ILE A 161 -5.71 15.06 0.19
CA ILE A 161 -6.23 14.81 1.56
C ILE A 161 -6.71 16.09 2.25
N ARG A 162 -6.04 17.23 2.00
CA ARG A 162 -6.39 18.53 2.60
C ARG A 162 -7.80 19.00 2.19
N GLU A 163 -8.34 19.96 2.94
CA GLU A 163 -9.61 20.63 2.64
C GLU A 163 -9.69 21.12 1.17
N GLY A 164 -10.81 20.83 0.49
CA GLY A 164 -10.99 21.04 -0.95
C GLY A 164 -10.24 20.07 -1.87
N GLY A 165 -9.53 19.08 -1.33
CA GLY A 165 -8.87 18.00 -2.05
C GLY A 165 -9.83 16.85 -2.42
N SER A 166 -9.49 16.06 -3.44
CA SER A 166 -10.40 15.04 -3.99
C SER A 166 -10.76 13.91 -2.99
N SER A 167 -9.90 13.60 -2.03
CA SER A 167 -10.19 12.65 -0.95
C SER A 167 -11.03 13.29 0.15
N HIS A 168 -10.75 14.55 0.51
CA HIS A 168 -11.57 15.35 1.42
C HIS A 168 -13.02 15.43 0.92
N GLU A 169 -13.23 15.84 -0.34
CA GLU A 169 -14.57 15.88 -0.93
C GLU A 169 -15.22 14.48 -0.98
N SER A 170 -14.44 13.41 -1.19
CA SER A 170 -14.97 12.05 -1.14
C SER A 170 -15.44 11.64 0.26
N VAL A 171 -14.77 12.12 1.33
CA VAL A 171 -15.20 11.93 2.73
C VAL A 171 -16.46 12.76 3.03
N VAL A 172 -16.52 14.02 2.61
CA VAL A 172 -17.70 14.89 2.80
C VAL A 172 -18.92 14.30 2.10
N ASN A 173 -18.78 13.84 0.85
CA ASN A 173 -19.86 13.19 0.11
C ASN A 173 -20.29 11.86 0.74
N LEU A 174 -19.36 11.08 1.30
CA LEU A 174 -19.68 9.84 2.04
C LEU A 174 -20.50 10.14 3.31
N ILE A 175 -20.14 11.18 4.06
CA ILE A 175 -20.90 11.61 5.26
C ILE A 175 -22.31 12.06 4.87
N ALA A 176 -22.44 12.86 3.80
CA ALA A 176 -23.74 13.30 3.29
C ALA A 176 -24.61 12.11 2.84
N PHE A 177 -24.02 11.13 2.16
CA PHE A 177 -24.70 9.90 1.73
C PHE A 177 -25.16 9.03 2.91
N ILE A 178 -24.33 8.84 3.93
CA ILE A 178 -24.71 8.10 5.16
C ILE A 178 -25.86 8.81 5.89
N ASN A 179 -25.80 10.14 6.02
CA ASN A 179 -26.88 10.90 6.65
C ASN A 179 -28.20 10.81 5.87
N LEU A 180 -28.15 10.76 4.54
CA LEU A 180 -29.33 10.53 3.70
C LEU A 180 -29.94 9.15 3.94
N LEU A 181 -29.13 8.09 4.02
CA LEU A 181 -29.61 6.73 4.34
C LEU A 181 -30.20 6.62 5.75
N LEU A 182 -29.68 7.37 6.72
CA LEU A 182 -30.18 7.40 8.11
C LEU A 182 -31.42 8.31 8.29
N SER A 183 -31.88 8.98 7.24
CA SER A 183 -33.05 9.88 7.25
C SER A 183 -34.29 9.29 6.57
N CYS A 184 -34.26 7.99 6.25
CA CYS A 184 -35.29 7.23 5.53
C CYS A 184 -35.88 6.11 6.41
#